data_AF-A0A352UMW1-F1
#
_entry.id   AF-A0A352UMW1-F1
#
_cell.length_a   1.000
_cell.length_b   1.000
_cell.length_c   1.000
_cell.angle_alpha   90.00
_cell.angle_beta   90.00
_cell.angle_gamma   90.00
#
_symmetry.space_group_name_H-M   'P 1'
#
loop_
_entity.id
_entity.type
_entity.pdbx_description
1 polymer ?
#
loop_
_entity_poly.entity_id
_entity_poly.type
_entity_poly.pdbx_seq_one_letter_code
_entity_poly.pdbx_strand_id
1 'polypeptide(L)' 'STDEGVEPDIVMACCGDTPTLETLAAVTILREAFPELRMRVVNVVDLMRLQPAEEHPHGLSRQEYNAIFTKDKPILF' A
#
# COMPACT_ATOMS: atom_id res chain seq x y z
N SER A 1 -8.93 6.46 5.02
CA SER A 1 -8.12 5.64 5.93
C SER A 1 -9.02 4.85 6.84
N THR A 2 -8.99 3.53 6.74
CA THR A 2 -9.59 2.57 7.70
C THR A 2 -8.69 2.36 8.93
N ASP A 3 -7.57 3.06 8.97
CA ASP A 3 -6.46 2.94 9.90
C ASP A 3 -6.71 3.66 11.23
N GLU A 4 -7.81 4.43 11.38
CA GLU A 4 -8.17 5.15 12.62
C GLU A 4 -7.04 6.00 13.23
N GLY A 5 -6.05 6.42 12.42
CA GLY A 5 -4.87 7.15 12.87
C GLY A 5 -3.72 6.27 13.39
N VAL A 6 -3.84 4.96 13.29
CA VAL A 6 -2.85 3.96 13.68
C VAL A 6 -2.06 3.51 12.46
N GLU A 7 -0.72 3.51 12.55
CA GLU A 7 0.12 3.03 11.46
C GLU A 7 -0.01 1.50 11.27
N PRO A 8 -0.01 1.02 10.02
CA PRO A 8 0.00 -0.42 9.75
C PRO A 8 1.35 -1.04 10.13
N ASP A 9 1.35 -2.36 10.31
CA ASP A 9 2.58 -3.14 10.46
C ASP A 9 3.19 -3.48 9.08
N ILE A 10 2.35 -3.56 8.04
CA ILE A 10 2.76 -3.80 6.65
C ILE A 10 1.80 -3.14 5.66
N VAL A 11 2.34 -2.68 4.53
CA VAL A 11 1.56 -2.22 3.37
C VAL A 11 1.54 -3.32 2.30
N MET A 12 0.34 -3.71 1.88
CA MET A 12 0.08 -4.68 0.81
C MET A 12 -0.31 -3.90 -0.44
N ALA A 13 0.63 -3.73 -1.35
CA ALA A 13 0.46 -2.96 -2.57
C ALA A 13 0.25 -3.89 -3.78
N CYS A 14 -0.49 -3.42 -4.78
CA CYS A 14 -0.72 -4.17 -6.01
C CYS A 14 -1.01 -3.22 -7.17
N CYS A 15 -0.84 -3.70 -8.40
CA CYS A 15 -1.16 -2.97 -9.62
C CYS A 15 -1.66 -3.96 -10.68
N GLY A 16 -2.86 -3.74 -11.20
CA GLY A 16 -3.48 -4.64 -12.18
C GLY A 16 -4.50 -5.60 -11.56
N ASP A 17 -5.26 -6.27 -12.41
CA ASP A 17 -6.41 -7.11 -12.06
C ASP A 17 -6.03 -8.37 -11.27
N THR A 18 -5.12 -9.18 -11.81
CA THR A 18 -4.70 -10.43 -11.16
C THR A 18 -3.95 -10.14 -9.85
N PRO A 19 -2.96 -9.23 -9.80
CA PRO A 19 -2.29 -8.89 -8.53
C PRO A 19 -3.25 -8.33 -7.48
N THR A 20 -4.28 -7.57 -7.88
CA THR A 20 -5.29 -7.07 -6.93
C THR A 20 -6.07 -8.21 -6.30
N LEU A 21 -6.56 -9.18 -7.09
CA LEU A 21 -7.30 -10.33 -6.59
C LEU A 21 -6.44 -11.18 -5.64
N GLU A 22 -5.21 -11.48 -6.05
CA GLU A 22 -4.28 -12.27 -5.23
C GLU A 22 -3.89 -11.55 -3.93
N THR A 23 -3.71 -10.23 -3.98
CA THR A 23 -3.41 -9.43 -2.77
C THR A 23 -4.57 -9.46 -1.78
N LEU A 24 -5.81 -9.33 -2.27
CA LEU A 24 -7.00 -9.43 -1.41
C LEU A 24 -7.19 -10.84 -0.83
N ALA A 25 -6.88 -11.89 -1.61
CA ALA A 25 -6.88 -13.26 -1.13
C ALA A 25 -5.82 -13.46 -0.02
N ALA A 26 -4.59 -12.96 -0.24
CA ALA A 26 -3.51 -13.02 0.76
C ALA A 26 -3.89 -12.28 2.05
N VAL A 27 -4.45 -11.07 1.94
CA VAL A 27 -4.94 -10.30 3.10
C VAL A 27 -6.04 -11.06 3.86
N THR A 28 -6.92 -11.76 3.15
CA THR A 28 -7.98 -12.58 3.77
C THR A 28 -7.38 -13.71 4.60
N ILE A 29 -6.44 -14.47 4.02
CA ILE A 29 -5.73 -15.56 4.70
C ILE A 29 -4.95 -15.04 5.92
N LEU A 30 -4.22 -13.93 5.76
CA LEU A 30 -3.41 -13.35 6.83
C LEU A 30 -4.26 -12.81 7.97
N ARG A 31 -5.43 -12.24 7.68
CA ARG A 31 -6.36 -11.76 8.71
C ARG A 31 -6.92 -12.91 9.56
N GLU A 32 -7.14 -14.08 8.96
CA GLU A 32 -7.57 -15.28 9.69
C GLU A 32 -6.44 -15.86 10.54
N ALA A 33 -5.22 -15.94 9.99
CA ALA A 33 -4.07 -16.50 10.69
C ALA A 33 -3.49 -15.57 11.77
N PHE A 34 -3.54 -14.25 11.55
CA PHE A 34 -2.94 -13.22 12.42
C PHE A 34 -3.89 -12.03 12.60
N PRO A 35 -4.93 -12.14 13.44
CA PRO A 35 -5.95 -11.09 13.60
C PRO A 35 -5.43 -9.74 14.10
N GLU A 36 -4.31 -9.76 14.83
CA GLU A 36 -3.65 -8.56 15.39
C GLU A 36 -2.74 -7.85 14.37
N LEU A 37 -2.45 -8.46 13.21
CA LEU A 37 -1.59 -7.88 12.19
C LEU A 37 -2.33 -6.75 11.45
N ARG A 38 -1.88 -5.51 11.62
CA ARG A 38 -2.49 -4.35 10.95
C ARG A 38 -1.95 -4.21 9.54
N MET A 39 -2.82 -4.40 8.55
CA MET A 39 -2.46 -4.33 7.15
C MET A 39 -3.14 -3.12 6.49
N ARG A 40 -2.39 -2.38 5.67
CA ARG A 40 -2.96 -1.38 4.75
C ARG A 40 -2.87 -1.91 3.33
N VAL A 41 -4.00 -2.00 2.64
CA VAL A 41 -4.04 -2.38 1.23
C VAL A 41 -3.99 -1.13 0.36
N VAL A 42 -3.08 -1.09 -0.61
CA VAL A 42 -2.93 0.01 -1.57
C VAL A 42 -3.04 -0.55 -2.99
N ASN A 43 -4.11 -0.17 -3.70
CA ASN A 43 -4.24 -0.46 -5.12
C ASN A 43 -3.67 0.70 -5.94
N VAL A 44 -2.65 0.43 -6.74
CA VAL A 44 -2.01 1.40 -7.63
C VAL A 44 -2.64 1.29 -9.01
N VAL A 45 -3.39 2.31 -9.39
CA VAL A 45 -4.06 2.39 -10.71
C VAL A 45 -3.16 3.07 -11.74
N ASP A 46 -2.41 4.10 -11.32
CA ASP A 46 -1.47 4.82 -12.17
C ASP A 46 -0.05 4.61 -11.63
N LEU A 47 0.72 3.76 -12.32
CA LEU A 47 2.08 3.43 -11.92
C LEU A 47 3.03 4.62 -12.02
N MET A 48 2.77 5.56 -12.93
CA MET A 48 3.65 6.73 -13.14
C MET A 48 3.57 7.72 -11.98
N ARG A 49 2.51 7.66 -11.15
CA ARG A 49 2.44 8.43 -9.90
C ARG A 49 3.46 7.98 -8.85
N LEU A 50 3.99 6.76 -8.93
CA LEU A 50 4.99 6.30 -7.97
C LEU A 50 6.38 6.90 -8.23
N GLN A 51 6.61 7.54 -9.38
CA GLN A 51 7.85 8.26 -9.62
C GLN A 51 7.94 9.50 -8.70
N PRO A 52 9.15 9.90 -8.28
CA PRO A 52 9.33 11.15 -7.55
C PRO A 52 8.82 12.33 -8.37
N ALA A 53 8.17 13.30 -7.71
CA ALA A 53 7.69 14.52 -8.36
C ALA A 53 8.81 15.34 -9.04
N GLU A 54 10.07 15.15 -8.61
CA GLU A 54 11.26 15.74 -9.22
C GLU A 54 11.60 15.13 -10.59
N GLU A 55 11.19 13.89 -10.84
CA GLU A 55 11.45 13.14 -12.08
C GLU A 55 10.25 13.14 -13.03
N HIS A 56 9.02 13.24 -12.50
CA HIS A 56 7.80 13.24 -13.29
C HIS A 56 6.78 14.29 -12.80
N PRO A 57 6.20 15.14 -13.67
CA PRO A 57 5.27 16.21 -13.27
C PRO A 57 4.00 15.74 -12.54
N HIS A 58 3.66 14.46 -12.67
CA HIS A 58 2.52 13.84 -11.99
C HIS A 58 2.94 12.83 -10.91
N GLY A 59 4.23 12.75 -10.60
CA GLY A 59 4.75 11.94 -9.51
C GLY A 59 4.24 12.42 -8.15
N LEU A 60 4.17 11.52 -7.18
CA LEU A 60 3.82 11.86 -5.81
C LEU A 60 4.96 12.64 -5.14
N SER A 61 4.61 13.65 -4.36
CA SER A 61 5.56 14.23 -3.42
C SER A 61 5.96 13.21 -2.35
N ARG A 62 7.14 13.37 -1.75
CA ARG A 62 7.59 12.52 -0.64
C ARG A 62 6.58 12.49 0.52
N GLN A 63 5.86 13.57 0.79
CA GLN A 63 4.85 13.60 1.84
C GLN A 63 3.63 12.73 1.48
N GLU A 64 3.14 12.81 0.25
CA GLU A 64 2.02 12.00 -0.22
C GLU A 64 2.38 10.52 -0.30
N TYR A 65 3.59 10.20 -0.80
CA TYR A 65 4.11 8.84 -0.81
C TYR A 65 4.12 8.25 0.60
N ASN A 66 4.71 8.97 1.57
CA ASN A 66 4.78 8.52 2.96
C ASN A 66 3.40 8.39 3.61
N ALA A 67 2.42 9.22 3.24
CA ALA A 67 1.06 9.11 3.76
C ALA A 67 0.39 7.79 3.29
N ILE A 68 0.70 7.33 2.07
CA ILE A 68 0.14 6.11 1.48
C ILE A 68 0.93 4.87 1.93
N PHE A 69 2.25 4.89 1.79
CA PHE A 69 3.14 3.72 1.92
C PHE A 69 3.88 3.65 3.26
N THR A 70 3.68 4.62 4.15
CA THR A 70 4.45 4.83 5.39
C THR A 70 5.90 5.26 5.13
N LYS A 71 6.62 5.62 6.20
CA LYS A 71 8.04 6.04 6.11
C LYS A 71 9.01 4.87 6.26
N ASP A 72 8.63 3.86 7.04
CA ASP A 72 9.54 2.85 7.58
C ASP A 72 8.93 1.45 7.70
N LYS A 73 7.63 1.27 7.40
CA LYS A 73 6.99 -0.07 7.44
C LYS A 73 7.29 -0.83 6.14
N PRO A 74 7.41 -2.17 6.22
CA PRO A 74 7.60 -2.98 5.04
C PRO A 74 6.45 -2.82 4.04
N ILE A 75 6.80 -2.86 2.76
CA ILE A 75 5.86 -2.83 1.64
C ILE A 75 6.05 -4.14 0.86
N LEU A 76 4.98 -4.91 0.71
CA LEU A 76 4.91 -6.02 -0.23
C LEU A 76 4.18 -5.53 -1.48
N PHE A 77 4.83 -5.57 -2.64
CA PHE A 77 4.29 -5.09 -3.92
C PHE A 77 4.37 -6.20 -4.98
#